data_AF-A0A328VAU0-F1
#
_entry.id   AF-A0A328VAU0-F1
#
_cell.length_a   1.000
_cell.length_b   1.000
_cell.length_c   1.000
_cell.angle_alpha   90.00
_cell.angle_beta   90.00
_cell.angle_gamma   90.00
#
_symmetry.space_group_name_H-M   'P 1'
#
loop_
_entity.id
_entity.type
_entity.pdbx_description
1 polymer ?
#
loop_
_entity_poly.entity_id
_entity_poly.type
_entity_poly.pdbx_seq_one_letter_code
_entity_poly.pdbx_strand_id
1 'polypeptide(L)'
;MIISSPQSELKIELLAQALLKEIRGTGTGHCARIDFLELDDARPLCQRLRESKSAERGALFHILTTEREHAPDDPLFITPDRAIELRNRKSGRFCLFIPAGSVDAAVSSLANAFAPIDGRQLYETALRELQHRLQERSPEAAAQVQTVFSHLRRWPGLSHERRLDFVVAVYAQVLDGTANQIGLELWRVGLICDARPNFTDFLERNRRLTTLLARPKKFDATLVERVQELKVESTTATRLLRFLKSKALSDVQSWSRALVEEDLTLDRWEFIHLCAAGDPWMNPGEKGGSLLLTESL
;
A
#
# COMPACT_ATOMS: atom_id res chain seq x y z
N MET A 1 -7.07 21.38 7.90
CA MET A 1 -5.69 21.17 8.39
C MET A 1 -5.52 19.67 8.54
N ILE A 2 -4.97 18.99 7.52
CA ILE A 2 -4.73 17.55 7.60
C ILE A 2 -3.44 17.39 8.40
N ILE A 3 -3.53 16.86 9.62
CA ILE A 3 -2.34 16.46 10.37
C ILE A 3 -1.75 15.28 9.58
N SER A 4 -0.74 15.56 8.77
CA SER A 4 -0.05 14.54 7.99
C SER A 4 0.68 13.63 8.95
N SER A 5 0.46 12.32 8.88
CA SER A 5 1.21 11.39 9.72
C SER A 5 2.69 11.41 9.31
N PRO A 6 3.65 11.13 10.21
CA PRO A 6 5.08 11.06 9.85
C PRO A 6 5.36 10.08 8.70
N GLN A 7 4.57 9.01 8.61
CA GLN A 7 4.59 8.05 7.50
C GLN A 7 4.19 8.71 6.17
N SER A 8 3.10 9.48 6.18
CA SER A 8 2.66 10.28 5.04
C SER A 8 3.72 11.29 4.61
N GLU A 9 4.43 11.92 5.55
CA GLU A 9 5.50 12.86 5.22
C GLU A 9 6.68 12.20 4.50
N LEU A 10 7.17 11.06 5.00
CA LEU A 10 8.28 10.31 4.39
C LEU A 10 7.92 9.84 2.96
N LYS A 11 6.69 9.31 2.77
CA LYS A 11 6.20 8.91 1.44
C LYS A 11 6.30 10.06 0.45
N ILE A 12 5.75 11.22 0.83
CA ILE A 12 5.71 12.40 -0.05
C ILE A 12 7.11 12.99 -0.27
N GLU A 13 8.01 12.93 0.72
CA GLU A 13 9.41 13.31 0.55
C GLU A 13 10.10 12.45 -0.54
N LEU A 14 9.96 11.12 -0.47
CA LEU A 14 10.57 10.20 -1.43
C LEU A 14 10.01 10.40 -2.84
N LEU A 15 8.69 10.60 -2.98
CA LEU A 15 8.06 10.90 -4.27
C LEU A 15 8.54 12.24 -4.83
N ALA A 16 8.69 13.27 -3.99
CA ALA A 16 9.24 14.55 -4.41
C ALA A 16 10.69 14.41 -4.90
N GLN A 17 11.53 13.65 -4.19
CA GLN A 17 12.91 13.38 -4.60
C GLN A 17 12.97 12.64 -5.94
N ALA A 18 12.11 11.63 -6.13
CA ALA A 18 12.01 10.89 -7.39
C ALA A 18 11.62 11.81 -8.55
N LEU A 19 10.58 12.62 -8.39
CA LEU A 19 10.15 13.54 -9.44
C LEU A 19 11.19 14.63 -9.75
N LEU A 20 11.80 15.20 -8.71
CA LEU A 20 12.84 16.22 -8.86
C LEU A 20 14.09 15.66 -9.57
N LYS A 21 14.39 14.37 -9.39
CA LYS A 21 15.45 13.68 -10.11
C LYS A 21 15.08 13.49 -11.59
N GLU A 22 13.83 13.12 -11.88
CA GLU A 22 13.34 12.93 -13.25
C GLU A 22 13.40 14.23 -14.07
N ILE A 23 13.00 15.35 -13.48
CA ILE A 23 13.04 16.65 -14.17
C ILE A 23 14.42 17.32 -14.11
N ARG A 24 15.41 16.72 -13.43
CA ARG A 24 16.77 17.26 -13.30
C ARG A 24 17.47 17.17 -14.65
N GLY A 25 17.91 18.31 -15.17
CA GLY A 25 18.55 18.41 -16.49
C GLY A 25 17.61 18.85 -17.61
N THR A 26 16.32 19.03 -17.32
CA THR A 26 15.40 19.67 -18.26
C THR A 26 15.61 21.19 -18.28
N GLY A 27 15.46 21.81 -19.45
CA GLY A 27 15.60 23.26 -19.64
C GLY A 27 14.30 24.03 -19.36
N THR A 28 14.39 25.36 -19.38
CA THR A 28 13.23 26.26 -19.37
C THR A 28 12.29 25.92 -20.54
N GLY A 29 10.97 25.92 -20.29
CA GLY A 29 9.96 25.56 -21.29
C GLY A 29 9.63 24.06 -21.33
N HIS A 30 10.35 23.21 -20.58
CA HIS A 30 9.98 21.81 -20.43
C HIS A 30 8.65 21.68 -19.67
N CYS A 31 7.68 21.03 -20.30
CA CYS A 31 6.35 20.82 -19.75
C CYS A 31 6.08 19.32 -19.65
N ALA A 32 5.86 18.83 -18.43
CA ALA A 32 5.62 17.43 -18.14
C ALA A 32 4.24 17.22 -17.52
N ARG A 33 3.66 16.05 -17.79
CA ARG A 33 2.41 15.55 -17.24
C ARG A 33 2.72 14.35 -16.37
N ILE A 34 2.20 14.29 -15.16
CA ILE A 34 2.37 13.15 -14.27
C ILE A 34 1.05 12.39 -14.21
N ASP A 35 1.05 11.18 -14.77
CA ASP A 35 -0.12 10.30 -14.83
C ASP A 35 -0.07 9.26 -13.70
N PHE A 36 -1.21 8.62 -13.41
CA PHE A 36 -1.29 7.46 -12.49
C PHE A 36 -0.83 7.70 -11.04
N LEU A 37 -0.98 8.94 -10.55
CA LEU A 37 -0.91 9.23 -9.11
C LEU A 37 -2.32 9.39 -8.55
N GLU A 38 -2.56 8.79 -7.38
CA GLU A 38 -3.79 9.01 -6.63
C GLU A 38 -3.85 10.45 -6.12
N LEU A 39 -5.05 11.03 -6.03
CA LEU A 39 -5.24 12.42 -5.63
C LEU A 39 -4.70 12.70 -4.22
N ASP A 40 -4.85 11.72 -3.32
CA ASP A 40 -4.38 11.78 -1.93
C ASP A 40 -2.87 11.95 -1.83
N ASP A 41 -2.11 11.45 -2.81
CA ASP A 41 -0.66 11.67 -2.90
C ASP A 41 -0.32 12.92 -3.74
N ALA A 42 -1.04 13.14 -4.84
CA ALA A 42 -0.78 14.26 -5.76
C ALA A 42 -0.90 15.62 -5.09
N ARG A 43 -1.89 15.79 -4.19
CA ARG A 43 -2.11 17.05 -3.46
C ARG A 43 -0.95 17.42 -2.53
N PRO A 44 -0.58 16.62 -1.52
CA PRO A 44 0.54 16.93 -0.64
C PRO A 44 1.88 16.95 -1.39
N LEU A 45 2.05 16.15 -2.43
CA LEU A 45 3.24 16.19 -3.30
C LEU A 45 3.36 17.53 -4.02
N CYS A 46 2.28 18.00 -4.65
CA CYS A 46 2.25 19.28 -5.35
C CYS A 46 2.53 20.45 -4.38
N GLN A 47 1.95 20.42 -3.17
CA GLN A 47 2.21 21.43 -2.13
C GLN A 47 3.70 21.48 -1.78
N ARG A 48 4.29 20.33 -1.43
CA ARG A 48 5.72 20.24 -1.08
C ARG A 48 6.63 20.73 -2.22
N LEU A 49 6.29 20.43 -3.47
CA LEU A 49 7.11 20.85 -4.61
C LEU A 49 7.05 22.36 -4.89
N ARG A 50 5.93 23.02 -4.60
CA ARG A 50 5.80 24.49 -4.71
C ARG A 50 6.62 25.24 -3.68
N GLU A 51 6.93 24.60 -2.56
CA GLU A 51 7.81 25.12 -1.51
C GLU A 51 9.29 24.73 -1.75
N SER A 52 9.59 24.00 -2.82
CA SER A 52 10.95 23.54 -3.11
C SER A 52 11.81 24.59 -3.84
N LYS A 53 13.13 24.45 -3.74
CA LYS A 53 14.11 25.26 -4.51
C LYS A 53 13.88 25.22 -6.02
N SER A 54 13.23 24.18 -6.55
CA SER A 54 12.89 24.12 -7.97
C SER A 54 11.81 25.13 -8.32
N ALA A 55 10.84 25.35 -7.43
CA ALA A 55 9.80 26.37 -7.61
C ALA A 55 10.39 27.79 -7.51
N GLU A 56 11.33 28.02 -6.58
CA GLU A 56 12.09 29.28 -6.51
C GLU A 56 12.85 29.58 -7.81
N ARG A 57 13.27 28.54 -8.54
CA ARG A 57 13.93 28.64 -9.86
C ARG A 57 12.95 28.68 -11.04
N GLY A 58 11.66 28.92 -10.78
CA GLY A 58 10.62 29.08 -11.79
C GLY A 58 9.95 27.79 -12.25
N ALA A 59 10.08 26.67 -11.52
CA ALA A 59 9.25 25.49 -11.81
C ALA A 59 7.82 25.67 -11.27
N LEU A 60 6.84 25.39 -12.11
CA LEU A 60 5.42 25.45 -11.79
C LEU A 60 4.89 24.03 -11.56
N PHE A 61 4.10 23.84 -10.49
CA PHE A 61 3.48 22.57 -10.14
C PHE A 61 1.99 22.81 -9.88
N HIS A 62 1.14 22.10 -10.62
CA HIS A 62 -0.31 22.22 -10.50
C HIS A 62 -1.01 20.87 -10.74
N ILE A 63 -2.21 20.75 -10.21
CA ILE A 63 -3.08 19.58 -10.36
C ILE A 63 -4.20 19.92 -11.34
N LEU A 64 -4.45 19.05 -12.29
CA LEU A 64 -5.56 19.21 -13.23
C LEU A 64 -6.89 18.94 -12.51
N THR A 65 -7.87 19.82 -12.71
CA THR A 65 -9.27 19.60 -12.31
C THR A 65 -10.20 19.86 -13.49
N THR A 66 -11.22 19.03 -13.64
CA THR A 66 -12.28 19.18 -14.67
C THR A 66 -13.48 19.97 -14.13
N GLU A 67 -13.69 19.97 -12.82
CA GLU A 67 -14.85 20.58 -12.17
C GLU A 67 -14.46 21.71 -11.21
N ARG A 68 -15.37 22.68 -11.07
CA ARG A 68 -15.35 23.77 -10.08
C ARG A 68 -15.63 23.29 -8.64
N GLU A 69 -15.64 21.97 -8.40
CA GLU A 69 -15.91 21.37 -7.09
C GLU A 69 -14.78 21.62 -6.08
N HIS A 70 -13.56 21.83 -6.56
CA HIS A 70 -12.49 22.35 -5.72
C HIS A 70 -12.71 23.85 -5.55
N ALA A 71 -12.62 24.33 -4.30
CA ALA A 71 -12.82 25.74 -3.95
C ALA A 71 -12.21 26.63 -5.05
N PRO A 72 -12.99 27.50 -5.71
CA PRO A 72 -12.61 28.16 -6.96
C PRO A 72 -11.30 28.97 -6.90
N ASP A 73 -10.75 29.16 -5.71
CA ASP A 73 -9.53 29.90 -5.42
C ASP A 73 -8.34 29.03 -4.92
N ASP A 74 -8.43 27.68 -4.89
CA ASP A 74 -7.26 26.88 -4.50
C ASP A 74 -6.19 26.93 -5.61
N PRO A 75 -5.04 27.62 -5.39
CA PRO A 75 -4.06 27.88 -6.43
C PRO A 75 -3.30 26.61 -6.87
N LEU A 76 -3.53 25.47 -6.21
CA LEU A 76 -2.97 24.17 -6.60
C LEU A 76 -3.66 23.62 -7.84
N PHE A 77 -4.97 23.84 -7.96
CA PHE A 77 -5.78 23.25 -9.01
C PHE A 77 -5.94 24.21 -10.19
N ILE A 78 -5.83 23.68 -11.41
CA ILE A 78 -6.03 24.46 -12.63
C ILE A 78 -6.87 23.68 -13.64
N THR A 79 -7.58 24.43 -14.48
CA THR A 79 -8.32 23.87 -15.62
C THR A 79 -7.38 23.54 -16.79
N PRO A 80 -7.82 22.69 -17.74
CA PRO A 80 -7.08 22.42 -18.97
C PRO A 80 -6.68 23.69 -19.75
N ASP A 81 -7.59 24.66 -19.89
CA ASP A 81 -7.31 25.93 -20.58
C ASP A 81 -6.20 26.71 -19.89
N ARG A 82 -6.24 26.78 -18.56
CA ARG A 82 -5.20 27.44 -17.77
C ARG A 82 -3.86 26.73 -17.88
N ALA A 83 -3.84 25.40 -17.95
CA ALA A 83 -2.63 24.63 -18.19
C ALA A 83 -2.01 24.94 -19.57
N ILE A 84 -2.82 25.03 -20.63
CA ILE A 84 -2.36 25.42 -21.97
C ILE A 84 -1.81 26.85 -21.97
N GLU A 85 -2.49 27.77 -21.31
CA GLU A 85 -2.06 29.16 -21.17
C GLU A 85 -0.70 29.26 -20.48
N LEU A 86 -0.52 28.60 -19.32
CA LEU A 86 0.73 28.59 -18.56
C LEU A 86 1.88 27.96 -19.36
N ARG A 87 1.61 26.87 -20.10
CA ARG A 87 2.57 26.26 -21.03
C ARG A 87 3.03 27.26 -22.09
N ASN A 88 2.10 27.95 -22.74
CA ASN A 88 2.40 28.86 -23.86
C ASN A 88 3.24 30.07 -23.45
N ARG A 89 3.18 30.50 -22.19
CA ARG A 89 4.04 31.55 -21.63
C ARG A 89 5.52 31.14 -21.57
N LYS A 90 5.83 29.83 -21.56
CA LYS A 90 7.19 29.25 -21.52
C LYS A 90 8.11 29.86 -20.45
N SER A 91 7.53 30.34 -19.34
CA SER A 91 8.24 31.12 -18.31
C SER A 91 9.08 30.26 -17.37
N GLY A 92 9.04 28.94 -17.51
CA GLY A 92 9.67 28.01 -16.56
C GLY A 92 9.50 26.55 -16.96
N ARG A 93 9.88 25.64 -16.05
CA ARG A 93 9.48 24.23 -16.13
C ARG A 93 8.06 24.11 -15.63
N PHE A 94 7.25 23.25 -16.21
CA PHE A 94 5.87 23.08 -15.78
C PHE A 94 5.54 21.61 -15.62
N CYS A 95 5.06 21.22 -14.44
CA CYS A 95 4.64 19.87 -14.11
C CYS A 95 3.15 19.90 -13.76
N LEU A 96 2.37 19.12 -14.51
CA LEU A 96 0.93 19.01 -14.36
C LEU A 96 0.57 17.60 -13.86
N PHE A 97 0.04 17.51 -12.65
CA PHE A 97 -0.47 16.25 -12.09
C PHE A 97 -1.86 15.95 -12.66
N ILE A 98 -2.05 14.74 -13.17
CA ILE A 98 -3.34 14.25 -13.65
C ILE A 98 -3.81 13.17 -12.67
N PRO A 99 -4.78 13.47 -11.79
CA PRO A 99 -5.29 12.51 -10.84
C PRO A 99 -5.81 11.25 -11.52
N ALA A 100 -5.53 10.09 -10.93
CA ALA A 100 -6.08 8.81 -11.36
C ALA A 100 -7.63 8.88 -11.45
N GLY A 101 -8.20 8.38 -12.55
CA GLY A 101 -9.65 8.44 -12.79
C GLY A 101 -10.14 9.65 -13.60
N SER A 102 -9.27 10.60 -13.94
CA SER A 102 -9.62 11.71 -14.85
C SER A 102 -9.72 11.21 -16.30
N VAL A 103 -10.92 10.86 -16.75
CA VAL A 103 -11.19 10.35 -18.12
C VAL A 103 -11.98 11.38 -18.93
N ASP A 104 -11.42 12.59 -19.09
CA ASP A 104 -12.07 13.64 -19.86
C ASP A 104 -11.36 13.88 -21.20
N ALA A 105 -12.13 14.25 -22.23
CA ALA A 105 -11.65 14.61 -23.57
C ALA A 105 -10.58 15.73 -23.51
N ALA A 106 -10.66 16.59 -22.49
CA ALA A 106 -9.64 17.62 -22.24
C ALA A 106 -8.25 17.06 -21.92
N VAL A 107 -8.16 15.88 -21.29
CA VAL A 107 -6.88 15.18 -21.03
C VAL A 107 -6.25 14.72 -22.34
N SER A 108 -7.07 14.36 -23.34
CA SER A 108 -6.60 13.97 -24.67
C SER A 108 -5.91 15.14 -25.40
N SER A 109 -6.48 16.34 -25.30
CA SER A 109 -5.88 17.57 -25.88
C SER A 109 -4.53 17.94 -25.23
N LEU A 110 -4.37 17.63 -23.94
CA LEU A 110 -3.10 17.82 -23.22
C LEU A 110 -2.04 16.78 -23.61
N ALA A 111 -2.43 15.66 -24.22
CA ALA A 111 -1.53 14.54 -24.44
C ALA A 111 -0.36 14.83 -25.38
N ASN A 112 -0.58 15.71 -26.36
CA ASN A 112 0.46 16.15 -27.30
C ASN A 112 1.23 17.38 -26.79
N ALA A 113 0.76 18.00 -25.70
CA ALA A 113 1.31 19.25 -25.20
C ALA A 113 2.37 19.06 -24.10
N PHE A 114 2.35 17.92 -23.40
CA PHE A 114 3.19 17.63 -22.24
C PHE A 114 3.93 16.30 -22.38
N ALA A 115 5.20 16.27 -21.98
CA ALA A 115 5.98 15.05 -21.88
C ALA A 115 5.41 14.15 -20.75
N PRO A 116 5.06 12.89 -21.00
CA PRO A 116 4.50 12.03 -19.97
C PRO A 116 5.58 11.58 -18.98
N ILE A 117 5.23 11.60 -17.69
CA ILE A 117 5.95 10.98 -16.58
C ILE A 117 4.97 9.98 -15.95
N ASP A 118 5.36 8.72 -15.90
CA ASP A 118 4.54 7.66 -15.32
C ASP A 118 4.68 7.68 -13.79
N GLY A 119 3.62 8.05 -13.07
CA GLY A 119 3.58 8.06 -11.61
C GLY A 119 3.90 6.70 -10.98
N ARG A 120 3.64 5.59 -11.69
CA ARG A 120 4.02 4.24 -11.24
C ARG A 120 5.54 4.11 -11.11
N GLN A 121 6.30 4.71 -12.02
CA GLN A 121 7.77 4.73 -11.95
C GLN A 121 8.28 5.60 -10.80
N LEU A 122 7.54 6.66 -10.43
CA LEU A 122 7.86 7.46 -9.25
C LEU A 122 7.70 6.63 -7.97
N TYR A 123 6.59 5.90 -7.82
CA TYR A 123 6.40 4.96 -6.71
C TYR A 123 7.48 3.88 -6.67
N GLU A 124 7.84 3.28 -7.81
CA GLU A 124 8.90 2.26 -7.88
C GLU A 124 10.27 2.82 -7.50
N THR A 125 10.57 4.06 -7.89
CA THR A 125 11.83 4.73 -7.55
C THR A 125 11.89 5.06 -6.06
N ALA A 126 10.82 5.61 -5.50
CA ALA A 126 10.67 5.85 -4.06
C ALA A 126 10.77 4.54 -3.25
N LEU A 127 10.13 3.47 -3.73
CA LEU A 127 10.16 2.15 -3.11
C LEU A 127 11.59 1.58 -3.07
N ARG A 128 12.32 1.62 -4.19
CA ARG A 128 13.70 1.13 -4.26
C ARG A 128 14.63 1.89 -3.31
N GLU A 129 14.52 3.22 -3.28
CA GLU A 129 15.27 4.07 -2.37
C GLU A 129 14.98 3.69 -0.91
N LEU A 130 13.71 3.54 -0.55
CA LEU A 130 13.33 3.18 0.81
C LEU A 130 13.75 1.77 1.20
N GLN A 131 13.68 0.81 0.27
CA GLN A 131 14.19 -0.55 0.48
C GLN A 131 15.69 -0.56 0.74
N HIS A 132 16.46 0.29 0.05
CA HIS A 132 17.88 0.45 0.32
C HIS A 132 18.13 0.98 1.74
N ARG A 133 17.44 2.07 2.13
CA ARG A 133 17.53 2.63 3.49
C ARG A 133 17.14 1.61 4.56
N LEU A 134 16.10 0.83 4.31
CA LEU A 134 15.65 -0.24 5.20
C LEU A 134 16.71 -1.35 5.31
N GLN A 135 17.33 -1.75 4.20
CA GLN A 135 18.39 -2.76 4.17
C GLN A 135 19.62 -2.33 4.97
N GLU A 136 20.01 -1.06 4.89
CA GLU A 136 21.11 -0.50 5.69
C GLU A 136 20.78 -0.41 7.17
N ARG A 137 19.52 -0.10 7.50
CA ARG A 137 19.07 0.12 8.89
C ARG A 137 18.74 -1.17 9.63
N SER A 138 18.05 -2.10 8.97
CA SER A 138 17.64 -3.40 9.52
C SER A 138 17.54 -4.44 8.39
N PRO A 139 18.62 -5.23 8.17
CA PRO A 139 18.63 -6.32 7.19
C PRO A 139 17.51 -7.35 7.41
N GLU A 140 17.13 -7.60 8.66
CA GLU A 140 16.06 -8.53 9.03
C GLU A 140 14.69 -8.03 8.55
N ALA A 141 14.34 -6.78 8.85
CA ALA A 141 13.08 -6.18 8.39
C ALA A 141 13.04 -6.10 6.86
N ALA A 142 14.17 -5.80 6.21
CA ALA A 142 14.27 -5.83 4.76
C ALA A 142 14.01 -7.24 4.18
N ALA A 143 14.55 -8.30 4.80
CA ALA A 143 14.28 -9.68 4.41
C ALA A 143 12.80 -10.07 4.60
N GLN A 144 12.17 -9.62 5.69
CA GLN A 144 10.73 -9.81 5.91
C GLN A 144 9.89 -9.13 4.82
N VAL A 145 10.18 -7.88 4.45
CA VAL A 145 9.51 -7.16 3.36
C VAL A 145 9.68 -7.90 2.02
N GLN A 146 10.90 -8.35 1.70
CA GLN A 146 11.15 -9.13 0.48
C GLN A 146 10.34 -10.44 0.46
N THR A 147 10.23 -11.10 1.61
CA THR A 147 9.43 -12.32 1.77
C THR A 147 7.94 -12.05 1.57
N VAL A 148 7.40 -10.97 2.14
CA VAL A 148 6.01 -10.56 1.89
C VAL A 148 5.76 -10.32 0.39
N PHE A 149 6.63 -9.57 -0.28
CA PHE A 149 6.46 -9.28 -1.70
C PHE A 149 6.67 -10.49 -2.61
N SER A 150 7.52 -11.45 -2.25
CA SER A 150 7.70 -12.68 -3.01
C SER A 150 6.43 -13.55 -2.97
N HIS A 151 5.81 -13.69 -1.79
CA HIS A 151 4.52 -14.39 -1.62
C HIS A 151 3.35 -13.70 -2.35
N LEU A 152 3.43 -12.38 -2.49
CA LEU A 152 2.40 -11.55 -3.13
C LEU A 152 2.68 -11.25 -4.61
N ARG A 153 3.70 -11.86 -5.25
CA ARG A 153 4.08 -11.57 -6.65
C ARG A 153 2.92 -11.69 -7.64
N ARG A 154 1.97 -12.60 -7.40
CA ARG A 154 0.76 -12.81 -8.23
C ARG A 154 -0.53 -12.40 -7.51
N TRP A 155 -0.43 -11.66 -6.42
CA TRP A 155 -1.60 -11.24 -5.66
C TRP A 155 -2.33 -10.11 -6.40
N PRO A 156 -3.60 -10.32 -6.79
CA PRO A 156 -4.36 -9.34 -7.54
C PRO A 156 -4.69 -8.13 -6.65
N GLY A 157 -4.33 -6.93 -7.11
CA GLY A 157 -4.69 -5.66 -6.44
C GLY A 157 -3.62 -5.05 -5.53
N LEU A 158 -2.39 -5.56 -5.55
CA LEU A 158 -1.25 -4.92 -4.90
C LEU A 158 -0.62 -3.86 -5.83
N SER A 159 -1.06 -2.60 -5.70
CA SER A 159 -0.52 -1.45 -6.45
C SER A 159 0.88 -1.05 -5.99
N HIS A 160 1.59 -0.26 -6.80
CA HIS A 160 2.91 0.31 -6.45
C HIS A 160 2.84 1.21 -5.22
N GLU A 161 1.78 2.01 -5.12
CA GLU A 161 1.47 2.83 -3.95
C GLU A 161 1.37 1.99 -2.68
N ARG A 162 0.55 0.92 -2.69
CA ARG A 162 0.37 0.04 -1.52
C ARG A 162 1.67 -0.64 -1.10
N ARG A 163 2.53 -0.99 -2.06
CA ARG A 163 3.87 -1.50 -1.75
C ARG A 163 4.70 -0.45 -1.04
N LEU A 164 4.71 0.79 -1.53
CA LEU A 164 5.42 1.89 -0.88
C LEU A 164 4.87 2.15 0.53
N ASP A 165 3.55 2.24 0.69
CA ASP A 165 2.90 2.46 1.99
C ASP A 165 3.27 1.38 3.02
N PHE A 166 3.32 0.11 2.60
CA PHE A 166 3.76 -0.97 3.47
C PHE A 166 5.21 -0.79 3.91
N VAL A 167 6.15 -0.52 2.98
CA VAL A 167 7.56 -0.33 3.35
C VAL A 167 7.76 0.93 4.19
N VAL A 168 7.00 2.00 3.95
CA VAL A 168 7.00 3.21 4.80
C VAL A 168 6.58 2.87 6.23
N ALA A 169 5.52 2.09 6.40
CA ALA A 169 5.07 1.66 7.73
C ALA A 169 6.11 0.77 8.40
N VAL A 170 6.69 -0.19 7.69
CA VAL A 170 7.79 -1.04 8.21
C VAL A 170 9.00 -0.21 8.63
N TYR A 171 9.41 0.75 7.81
CA TYR A 171 10.54 1.61 8.11
C TYR A 171 10.28 2.44 9.38
N ALA A 172 9.05 2.94 9.56
CA ALA A 172 8.66 3.63 10.79
C ALA A 172 8.75 2.71 12.02
N GLN A 173 8.22 1.48 11.95
CA GLN A 173 8.34 0.49 13.04
C GLN A 173 9.81 0.18 13.39
N VAL A 174 10.70 0.15 12.39
CA VAL A 174 12.14 -0.01 12.63
C VAL A 174 12.75 1.20 13.32
N LEU A 175 12.35 2.42 12.96
CA LEU A 175 12.82 3.64 13.63
C LEU A 175 12.34 3.72 15.09
N ASP A 176 11.11 3.29 15.35
CA ASP A 176 10.47 3.31 16.67
C ASP A 176 10.92 2.12 17.57
N GLY A 177 11.73 1.20 17.05
CA GLY A 177 12.20 0.02 17.79
C GLY A 177 11.16 -1.09 17.96
N THR A 178 10.07 -1.04 17.20
CA THR A 178 8.91 -1.94 17.23
C THR A 178 8.87 -2.86 16.01
N ALA A 179 10.04 -3.25 15.48
CA ALA A 179 10.14 -4.10 14.29
C ALA A 179 9.43 -5.46 14.42
N ASN A 180 9.25 -5.97 15.64
CA ASN A 180 8.45 -7.18 15.89
C ASN A 180 6.95 -7.02 15.60
N GLN A 181 6.46 -5.79 15.38
CA GLN A 181 5.07 -5.48 15.06
C GLN A 181 4.81 -5.32 13.55
N ILE A 182 5.81 -5.58 12.69
CA ILE A 182 5.67 -5.45 11.22
C ILE A 182 4.47 -6.23 10.68
N GLY A 183 4.17 -7.41 11.24
CA GLY A 183 3.04 -8.23 10.81
C GLY A 183 1.66 -7.58 11.04
N LEU A 184 1.57 -6.55 11.90
CA LEU A 184 0.36 -5.74 12.06
C LEU A 184 0.10 -4.80 10.87
N GLU A 185 1.07 -4.56 10.00
CA GLU A 185 0.93 -3.69 8.82
C GLU A 185 0.50 -4.45 7.55
N LEU A 186 0.29 -5.78 7.66
CA LEU A 186 -0.09 -6.65 6.54
C LEU A 186 -1.41 -6.26 5.84
N TRP A 187 -2.31 -5.54 6.54
CA TRP A 187 -3.53 -5.00 5.95
C TRP A 187 -3.26 -4.08 4.76
N ARG A 188 -2.12 -3.35 4.74
CA ARG A 188 -1.74 -2.45 3.64
C ARG A 188 -1.54 -3.18 2.32
N VAL A 189 -1.06 -4.43 2.40
CA VAL A 189 -0.86 -5.30 1.23
C VAL A 189 -2.04 -6.25 0.99
N GLY A 190 -3.13 -6.07 1.72
CA GLY A 190 -4.36 -6.86 1.55
C GLY A 190 -4.25 -8.28 2.11
N LEU A 191 -3.55 -8.45 3.22
CA LEU A 191 -3.49 -9.67 4.02
C LEU A 191 -4.09 -9.40 5.41
N ILE A 192 -4.35 -10.47 6.17
CA ILE A 192 -4.83 -10.36 7.56
C ILE A 192 -3.66 -9.93 8.45
N CYS A 193 -3.87 -9.02 9.40
CA CYS A 193 -2.85 -8.63 10.38
C CYS A 193 -2.44 -9.82 11.26
N ASP A 194 -1.15 -9.98 11.53
CA ASP A 194 -0.60 -11.06 12.35
C ASP A 194 0.46 -10.49 13.30
N ALA A 195 0.24 -10.58 14.62
CA ALA A 195 1.14 -10.01 15.61
C ALA A 195 2.36 -10.90 15.93
N ARG A 196 2.50 -12.08 15.32
CA ARG A 196 3.64 -12.98 15.56
C ARG A 196 4.95 -12.34 15.07
N PRO A 197 6.05 -12.43 15.83
CA PRO A 197 7.37 -12.02 15.36
C PRO A 197 7.83 -12.77 14.09
N ASN A 198 7.42 -14.03 13.94
CA ASN A 198 7.71 -14.89 12.78
C ASN A 198 6.52 -15.01 11.82
N PHE A 199 5.69 -13.96 11.68
CA PHE A 199 4.52 -13.96 10.79
C PHE A 199 4.85 -14.38 9.34
N THR A 200 6.11 -14.21 8.89
CA THR A 200 6.58 -14.63 7.56
C THR A 200 6.36 -16.11 7.30
N ASP A 201 6.48 -16.95 8.32
CA ASP A 201 6.27 -18.41 8.23
C ASP A 201 4.80 -18.76 7.96
N PHE A 202 3.88 -17.81 8.18
CA PHE A 202 2.45 -18.00 8.05
C PHE A 202 1.84 -17.27 6.85
N LEU A 203 2.66 -16.62 6.00
CA LEU A 203 2.16 -15.79 4.89
C LEU A 203 1.32 -16.58 3.88
N GLU A 204 1.71 -17.80 3.54
CA GLU A 204 0.93 -18.62 2.61
C GLU A 204 -0.44 -19.01 3.20
N ARG A 205 -0.47 -19.34 4.50
CA ARG A 205 -1.71 -19.63 5.22
C ARG A 205 -2.59 -18.39 5.30
N ASN A 206 -2.01 -17.25 5.69
CA ASN A 206 -2.68 -15.96 5.77
C ASN A 206 -3.35 -15.62 4.42
N ARG A 207 -2.59 -15.68 3.32
CA ARG A 207 -3.08 -15.46 1.96
C ARG A 207 -4.28 -16.35 1.61
N ARG A 208 -4.24 -17.63 1.96
CA ARG A 208 -5.35 -18.57 1.75
C ARG A 208 -6.58 -18.17 2.56
N LEU A 209 -6.42 -17.87 3.85
CA LEU A 209 -7.52 -17.45 4.74
C LEU A 209 -8.14 -16.13 4.27
N THR A 210 -7.32 -15.16 3.88
CA THR A 210 -7.78 -13.91 3.27
C THR A 210 -8.60 -14.18 2.02
N THR A 211 -8.14 -15.09 1.15
CA THR A 211 -8.87 -15.45 -0.07
C THR A 211 -10.22 -16.07 0.26
N LEU A 212 -10.29 -17.01 1.20
CA LEU A 212 -11.54 -17.67 1.61
C LEU A 212 -12.58 -16.65 2.11
N LEU A 213 -12.16 -15.67 2.89
CA LEU A 213 -13.05 -14.62 3.41
C LEU A 213 -13.48 -13.62 2.33
N ALA A 214 -12.52 -13.10 1.58
CA ALA A 214 -12.74 -11.98 0.67
C ALA A 214 -13.30 -12.40 -0.70
N ARG A 215 -12.96 -13.61 -1.15
CA ARG A 215 -13.26 -14.13 -2.50
C ARG A 215 -13.73 -15.58 -2.41
N PRO A 216 -14.99 -15.82 -2.04
CA PRO A 216 -15.48 -17.17 -1.86
C PRO A 216 -15.46 -17.93 -3.19
N LYS A 217 -15.32 -19.24 -3.12
CA LYS A 217 -15.38 -20.11 -4.30
C LYS A 217 -16.79 -20.12 -4.94
N LYS A 218 -17.82 -20.02 -4.10
CA LYS A 218 -19.22 -19.88 -4.52
C LYS A 218 -19.65 -18.43 -4.35
N PHE A 219 -20.25 -17.85 -5.40
CA PHE A 219 -20.64 -16.44 -5.40
C PHE A 219 -21.65 -16.10 -4.29
N ASP A 220 -22.52 -17.05 -3.94
CA ASP A 220 -23.57 -16.97 -2.94
C ASP A 220 -23.14 -17.42 -1.53
N ALA A 221 -21.86 -17.77 -1.33
CA ALA A 221 -21.39 -18.22 -0.02
C ALA A 221 -21.60 -17.15 1.05
N THR A 222 -22.38 -17.50 2.06
CA THR A 222 -22.70 -16.70 3.23
C THR A 222 -21.44 -16.48 4.09
N LEU A 223 -21.46 -15.43 4.91
CA LEU A 223 -20.39 -15.19 5.88
C LEU A 223 -20.18 -16.39 6.81
N VAL A 224 -21.27 -17.08 7.20
CA VAL A 224 -21.21 -18.28 8.04
C VAL A 224 -20.43 -19.39 7.37
N GLU A 225 -20.74 -19.71 6.11
CA GLU A 225 -20.02 -20.74 5.35
C GLU A 225 -18.54 -20.39 5.19
N ARG A 226 -18.21 -19.13 4.86
CA ARG A 226 -16.82 -18.68 4.71
C ARG A 226 -16.01 -18.82 6.00
N VAL A 227 -16.59 -18.49 7.15
CA VAL A 227 -15.91 -18.65 8.46
C VAL A 227 -15.77 -20.12 8.83
N GLN A 228 -16.77 -20.95 8.54
CA GLN A 228 -16.67 -22.41 8.74
C GLN A 228 -15.58 -23.05 7.87
N GLU A 229 -15.34 -22.54 6.66
CA GLU A 229 -14.25 -22.98 5.78
C GLU A 229 -12.85 -22.68 6.35
N LEU A 230 -12.71 -21.72 7.27
CA LEU A 230 -11.42 -21.39 7.90
C LEU A 230 -10.90 -22.50 8.83
N LYS A 231 -11.77 -23.43 9.24
CA LYS A 231 -11.45 -24.50 10.21
C LYS A 231 -10.89 -23.96 11.53
N VAL A 232 -11.48 -22.86 11.98
CA VAL A 232 -11.21 -22.27 13.31
C VAL A 232 -12.13 -22.86 14.36
N GLU A 233 -11.69 -22.83 15.62
CA GLU A 233 -12.48 -23.25 16.77
C GLU A 233 -13.76 -22.43 16.92
N SER A 234 -14.77 -23.01 17.58
CA SER A 234 -16.12 -22.43 17.69
C SER A 234 -16.14 -21.04 18.36
N THR A 235 -15.25 -20.81 19.32
CA THR A 235 -15.05 -19.54 20.03
C THR A 235 -14.52 -18.46 19.07
N THR A 236 -13.45 -18.77 18.33
CA THR A 236 -12.88 -17.90 17.29
C THR A 236 -13.89 -17.63 16.18
N ALA A 237 -14.59 -18.66 15.69
CA ALA A 237 -15.62 -18.52 14.66
C ALA A 237 -16.71 -17.53 15.08
N THR A 238 -17.21 -17.65 16.32
CA THR A 238 -18.26 -16.75 16.85
C THR A 238 -17.78 -15.30 16.92
N ARG A 239 -16.54 -15.06 17.36
CA ARG A 239 -15.94 -13.72 17.38
C ARG A 239 -15.81 -13.14 15.97
N LEU A 240 -15.30 -13.93 15.02
CA LEU A 240 -15.14 -13.51 13.62
C LEU A 240 -16.49 -13.20 12.96
N LEU A 241 -17.51 -14.04 13.17
CA LEU A 241 -18.85 -13.78 12.64
C LEU A 241 -19.44 -12.48 13.17
N ARG A 242 -19.29 -12.22 14.46
CA ARG A 242 -19.75 -10.96 15.08
C ARG A 242 -19.04 -9.75 14.48
N PHE A 243 -17.72 -9.83 14.37
CA PHE A 243 -16.89 -8.74 13.84
C PHE A 243 -17.18 -8.45 12.36
N LEU A 244 -17.25 -9.49 11.52
CA LEU A 244 -17.37 -9.35 10.07
C LEU A 244 -18.81 -9.05 9.58
N LYS A 245 -19.83 -9.21 10.43
CA LYS A 245 -21.26 -9.10 10.02
C LYS A 245 -21.61 -7.77 9.35
N SER A 246 -20.97 -6.67 9.74
CA SER A 246 -21.23 -5.32 9.22
C SER A 246 -20.11 -4.78 8.30
N LYS A 247 -19.20 -5.65 7.86
CA LYS A 247 -18.02 -5.25 7.06
C LYS A 247 -18.18 -5.72 5.61
N ALA A 248 -17.68 -4.90 4.68
CA ALA A 248 -17.53 -5.33 3.30
C ALA A 248 -16.36 -6.32 3.19
N LEU A 249 -16.66 -7.62 3.03
CA LEU A 249 -15.63 -8.67 3.03
C LEU A 249 -14.59 -8.51 1.90
N SER A 250 -14.98 -7.88 0.80
CA SER A 250 -14.07 -7.56 -0.31
C SER A 250 -13.03 -6.49 0.05
N ASP A 251 -13.30 -5.64 1.04
CA ASP A 251 -12.38 -4.59 1.51
C ASP A 251 -11.48 -5.11 2.63
N VAL A 252 -10.56 -5.99 2.26
CA VAL A 252 -9.59 -6.62 3.16
C VAL A 252 -8.83 -5.61 4.01
N GLN A 253 -8.47 -4.47 3.43
CA GLN A 253 -7.64 -3.48 4.09
C GLN A 253 -8.36 -2.89 5.31
N SER A 254 -9.60 -2.45 5.10
CA SER A 254 -10.39 -1.82 6.14
C SER A 254 -10.70 -2.79 7.29
N TRP A 255 -11.22 -3.98 6.98
CA TRP A 255 -11.57 -4.91 8.05
C TRP A 255 -10.35 -5.56 8.69
N SER A 256 -9.25 -5.80 7.95
CA SER A 256 -8.03 -6.35 8.56
C SER A 256 -7.39 -5.36 9.52
N ARG A 257 -7.34 -4.07 9.17
CA ARG A 257 -6.84 -3.03 10.08
C ARG A 257 -7.66 -2.99 11.36
N ALA A 258 -8.99 -3.05 11.25
CA ALA A 258 -9.90 -3.05 12.39
C ALA A 258 -9.76 -4.30 13.29
N LEU A 259 -9.19 -5.41 12.81
CA LEU A 259 -8.91 -6.58 13.67
C LEU A 259 -7.87 -6.27 14.75
N VAL A 260 -6.97 -5.32 14.51
CA VAL A 260 -5.95 -4.90 15.49
C VAL A 260 -6.62 -4.24 16.70
N GLU A 261 -7.64 -3.41 16.47
CA GLU A 261 -8.39 -2.71 17.52
C GLU A 261 -9.25 -3.67 18.37
N GLU A 262 -9.69 -4.78 17.78
CA GLU A 262 -10.55 -5.78 18.40
C GLU A 262 -9.77 -6.98 19.02
N ASP A 263 -8.42 -6.90 19.03
CA ASP A 263 -7.51 -7.98 19.46
C ASP A 263 -7.93 -9.35 18.87
N LEU A 264 -8.17 -9.34 17.55
CA LEU A 264 -8.61 -10.49 16.77
C LEU A 264 -7.71 -10.72 15.55
N THR A 265 -6.44 -10.34 15.66
CA THR A 265 -5.40 -10.62 14.67
C THR A 265 -5.19 -12.12 14.48
N LEU A 266 -4.58 -12.51 13.36
CA LEU A 266 -4.46 -13.92 12.95
C LEU A 266 -3.73 -14.80 13.96
N ASP A 267 -2.84 -14.22 14.77
CA ASP A 267 -2.14 -14.90 15.84
C ASP A 267 -3.05 -15.40 16.96
N ARG A 268 -4.23 -14.77 17.12
CA ARG A 268 -5.26 -15.12 18.11
C ARG A 268 -6.26 -16.15 17.62
N TRP A 269 -6.13 -16.60 16.36
CA TRP A 269 -7.08 -17.56 15.79
C TRP A 269 -6.69 -18.96 16.20
N GLU A 270 -7.60 -19.65 16.88
CA GLU A 270 -7.45 -21.05 17.24
C GLU A 270 -8.00 -21.91 16.11
N PHE A 271 -7.21 -22.88 15.66
CA PHE A 271 -7.58 -23.74 14.54
C PHE A 271 -7.81 -25.16 15.02
N ILE A 272 -8.80 -25.82 14.42
CA ILE A 272 -9.12 -27.21 14.70
C ILE A 272 -7.94 -28.04 14.19
N HIS A 273 -7.16 -28.63 15.10
CA HIS A 273 -6.10 -29.55 14.73
C HIS A 273 -6.72 -30.83 14.16
N LEU A 274 -6.76 -30.95 12.84
CA LEU A 274 -7.06 -32.23 12.21
C LEU A 274 -5.84 -33.12 12.40
N CYS A 275 -5.90 -34.02 13.39
CA CYS A 275 -5.00 -35.17 13.51
C CYS A 275 -5.16 -36.08 12.28
N ALA A 276 -4.60 -35.69 11.14
CA ALA A 276 -4.51 -36.55 9.96
C ALA A 276 -3.20 -36.29 9.23
N ALA A 277 -2.37 -37.33 9.13
CA ALA A 277 -1.15 -37.34 8.34
C ALA A 277 -1.50 -36.98 6.87
N GLY A 278 -1.11 -35.79 6.43
CA GLY A 278 -1.35 -35.30 5.07
C GLY A 278 -1.97 -33.90 4.98
N ASP A 279 -2.18 -33.21 6.09
CA ASP A 279 -2.86 -31.93 6.08
C ASP A 279 -2.03 -30.80 5.42
N PRO A 280 -2.51 -30.11 4.36
CA PRO A 280 -1.81 -28.99 3.73
C PRO A 280 -1.74 -27.72 4.60
N TRP A 281 -2.14 -27.82 5.87
CA TRP A 281 -2.17 -26.75 6.87
C TRP A 281 -1.03 -26.83 7.91
N MET A 282 -0.18 -27.87 7.87
CA MET A 282 1.04 -27.93 8.70
C MET A 282 2.19 -27.12 8.09
N ASN A 283 2.84 -26.30 8.92
CA ASN A 283 4.12 -25.71 8.57
C ASN A 283 5.22 -26.79 8.57
N PRO A 284 6.21 -26.72 7.66
CA PRO A 284 7.28 -27.72 7.60
C PRO A 284 8.14 -27.80 8.87
N GLY A 285 8.08 -26.81 9.77
CA GLY A 285 8.81 -26.78 11.04
C GLY A 285 8.21 -27.58 12.20
N GLU A 286 6.98 -28.11 12.07
CA GLU A 286 6.33 -28.88 13.16
C GLU A 286 6.51 -30.41 13.04
N LYS A 287 7.23 -30.88 12.02
CA LYS A 287 7.55 -32.30 11.87
C LYS A 287 8.85 -32.63 12.62
N GLY A 288 8.75 -33.03 13.89
CA GLY A 288 9.88 -33.73 14.54
C GLY A 288 10.01 -33.62 16.04
N GLY A 289 8.93 -33.79 16.80
CA GLY A 289 8.97 -34.04 18.24
C GLY A 289 8.45 -35.42 18.58
N SER A 290 9.01 -36.47 17.98
CA SER A 290 8.66 -37.86 18.34
C SER A 290 9.28 -38.19 19.70
N LEU A 291 8.47 -38.03 20.75
CA LEU A 291 8.69 -38.63 22.06
C LEU A 291 8.88 -40.14 21.90
N LEU A 292 10.12 -40.60 22.03
CA LEU A 292 10.41 -41.99 22.36
C LEU A 292 10.17 -42.16 23.86
N LEU A 293 8.93 -42.50 24.20
CA LEU A 293 8.64 -43.32 25.37
C LEU A 293 8.90 -44.77 24.98
N THR A 294 9.93 -45.37 25.54
CA THR A 294 10.01 -46.82 25.71
C THR A 294 10.31 -47.12 27.16
N GLU A 295 9.32 -47.74 27.80
CA GLU A 295 9.35 -48.33 29.13
C GLU A 295 10.34 -49.51 29.20
N SER A 296 11.00 -49.61 30.36
CA SER A 296 11.35 -50.82 31.11
C SER A 296 12.24 -51.91 30.49
N LEU A 297 13.48 -51.98 31.01
CA LEU A 297 13.99 -53.07 31.87
C LEU A 297 15.19 -52.56 32.69
#